data_AF-A0A971LH48-F1
#
_entry.id   AF-A0A971LH48-F1
#
_cell.length_a   1.000
_cell.length_b   1.000
_cell.length_c   1.000
_cell.angle_alpha   90.00
_cell.angle_beta   90.00
_cell.angle_gamma   90.00
#
_symmetry.space_group_name_H-M   'P 1'
#
loop_
_entity.id
_entity.type
_entity.pdbx_description
1 polymer ?
#
loop_
_entity_poly.entity_id
_entity_poly.type
_entity_poly.pdbx_seq_one_letter_code
_entity_poly.pdbx_strand_id
1 'polypeptide(L)'
;MAIREGRCPNCGSILTLDDKMEKGHCLFCDAVFENSRAIEIAADPSGVEFPNEEQPKYEGPSLDPVLRNTPAAKIAAAPRTEKKAARRAPVQAEAYTHKDPIKLPEVKLTPKKRIQVALVFIIIAAIIAGIGIPTVTKRDNDRKAIVTSFAEVLEYDIDAAQAIGIRKVANDYLLLALPEDVDQKEAASIFRSFCDVRAEVRGESAASYDKVYGGVTMRLLMPSGGFMISEPADDTELESGAAIKPLS
;
A
#
# COMPACT_ATOMS: atom_id res chain seq x y z
N MET A 1 -20.13 24.01 -0.36
CA MET A 1 -20.31 22.62 0.09
C MET A 1 -18.95 22.25 0.58
N ALA A 2 -18.74 22.29 1.89
CA ALA A 2 -17.48 21.85 2.45
C ALA A 2 -17.73 20.45 3.02
N ILE A 3 -17.14 19.46 2.37
CA ILE A 3 -17.08 18.12 2.94
C ILE A 3 -16.16 18.20 4.15
N ARG A 4 -16.66 17.82 5.32
CA ARG A 4 -15.92 17.84 6.59
C ARG A 4 -15.85 16.44 7.18
N GLU A 5 -14.78 16.21 7.94
CA GLU A 5 -14.67 15.04 8.78
C GLU A 5 -15.62 15.18 9.98
N GLY A 6 -16.38 14.13 10.25
CA GLY A 6 -17.22 14.00 11.43
C GLY A 6 -16.99 12.65 12.09
N ARG A 7 -17.40 12.50 13.34
CA ARG A 7 -17.31 11.25 14.10
C ARG A 7 -18.69 10.83 14.57
N CYS A 8 -19.06 9.57 14.32
CA CYS A 8 -20.35 9.05 14.71
C CYS A 8 -20.53 9.12 16.24
N PRO A 9 -21.60 9.74 16.75
CA PRO A 9 -21.85 9.84 18.18
C PRO A 9 -22.19 8.48 18.84
N ASN A 10 -22.60 7.47 18.07
CA ASN A 10 -22.94 6.15 18.60
C ASN A 10 -21.72 5.23 18.71
N CYS A 11 -20.97 5.05 17.62
CA CYS A 11 -19.90 4.04 17.52
C CYS A 11 -18.48 4.63 17.36
N GLY A 12 -18.35 5.96 17.29
CA GLY A 12 -17.05 6.63 17.18
C GLY A 12 -16.36 6.49 15.81
N SER A 13 -17.00 5.89 14.81
CA SER A 13 -16.46 5.78 13.45
C SER A 13 -16.28 7.16 12.81
N ILE A 14 -15.17 7.33 12.08
CA ILE A 14 -14.89 8.54 11.31
C ILE A 14 -15.73 8.51 10.03
N LEU A 15 -16.39 9.61 9.72
CA LEU A 15 -17.34 9.78 8.64
C LEU A 15 -17.03 11.05 7.85
N THR A 16 -17.42 11.04 6.58
CA THR A 16 -17.34 12.18 5.69
C THR A 16 -18.73 12.79 5.58
N LEU A 17 -18.91 14.03 6.03
CA LEU A 17 -20.22 14.70 6.14
C LEU A 17 -20.28 15.98 5.31
N ASP A 18 -21.47 16.32 4.82
CA ASP A 18 -21.74 17.62 4.17
C ASP A 18 -22.22 18.64 5.21
N ASP A 19 -21.52 19.77 5.30
CA ASP A 19 -21.82 20.85 6.24
C ASP A 19 -23.17 21.54 6.00
N LYS A 20 -23.79 21.33 4.84
CA LYS A 20 -25.13 21.85 4.52
C LYS A 20 -26.28 20.92 4.90
N MET A 21 -25.99 19.68 5.27
CA MET A 21 -27.00 18.69 5.63
C MET A 21 -27.22 18.68 7.14
N GLU A 22 -28.47 18.72 7.57
CA GLU A 22 -28.81 18.67 9.00
C GLU A 22 -28.49 17.29 9.60
N LYS A 23 -28.69 16.22 8.83
CA LYS A 23 -28.54 14.84 9.28
C LYS A 23 -27.51 14.05 8.49
N GLY A 24 -26.82 13.17 9.18
CA GLY A 24 -25.89 12.19 8.67
C GLY A 24 -26.33 10.79 9.04
N HIS A 25 -25.80 9.81 8.30
CA HIS A 25 -26.04 8.39 8.54
C HIS A 25 -24.70 7.67 8.62
N CYS A 26 -24.53 6.86 9.66
CA CYS A 26 -23.34 6.03 9.82
C CYS A 26 -23.56 4.71 9.10
N LEU A 27 -22.73 4.41 8.10
CA LEU A 27 -22.79 3.13 7.40
C LEU A 27 -22.40 1.92 8.28
N PHE A 28 -21.72 2.16 9.41
CA PHE A 28 -21.18 1.08 10.25
C PHE A 28 -22.16 0.57 11.30
N CYS A 29 -22.93 1.47 11.92
CA CYS A 29 -23.87 1.13 12.98
C CYS A 29 -25.31 1.56 12.66
N ASP A 30 -25.56 2.03 11.44
CA ASP A 30 -26.84 2.56 10.96
C ASP A 30 -27.43 3.74 11.74
N ALA A 31 -26.67 4.35 12.66
CA ALA A 31 -27.10 5.53 13.40
C ALA A 31 -27.40 6.72 12.47
N VAL A 32 -28.55 7.35 12.67
CA VAL A 32 -28.88 8.66 12.09
C VAL A 32 -28.70 9.72 13.16
N PHE A 33 -27.90 10.74 12.86
CA PHE A 33 -27.50 11.77 13.83
C PHE A 33 -27.41 13.14 13.16
N GLU A 34 -27.23 14.18 13.96
CA GLU A 34 -27.02 15.54 13.47
C GLU A 34 -25.56 15.75 13.03
N ASN A 35 -25.37 16.32 11.83
CA ASN A 35 -24.02 16.52 11.29
C ASN A 35 -23.19 17.49 12.12
N SER A 36 -23.80 18.54 12.67
CA SER A 36 -23.15 19.49 13.59
C SER A 36 -22.50 18.77 14.76
N ARG A 37 -23.25 17.89 15.43
CA ARG A 37 -22.76 17.12 16.57
C ARG A 37 -21.61 16.19 16.18
N ALA A 38 -21.71 15.51 15.04
CA ALA A 38 -20.65 14.63 14.58
C ALA A 38 -19.36 15.40 14.23
N ILE A 39 -19.48 16.59 13.64
CA ILE A 39 -18.33 17.46 13.32
C ILE A 39 -17.68 17.99 14.61
N GLU A 40 -18.47 18.35 15.63
CA GLU A 40 -17.96 18.75 16.95
C GLU A 40 -17.15 17.62 17.62
N ILE A 41 -17.69 16.39 17.63
CA ILE A 41 -17.01 15.23 18.22
C ILE A 41 -15.70 14.91 17.48
N ALA A 42 -15.63 15.18 16.16
CA ALA A 42 -14.38 15.01 15.41
C ALA A 42 -13.32 16.05 15.80
N ALA A 43 -13.72 17.28 16.11
CA ALA A 43 -12.80 18.34 16.53
C ALA A 43 -12.26 18.12 17.94
N ASP A 44 -13.10 17.62 18.86
CA ASP A 44 -12.68 17.24 20.21
C ASP A 44 -13.44 15.98 20.68
N PRO A 45 -12.84 14.78 20.58
CA PRO A 45 -13.45 13.55 21.02
C PRO A 45 -13.28 13.31 22.53
N SER A 46 -12.57 14.19 23.26
CA SER A 46 -12.30 13.97 24.68
C SER A 46 -13.58 14.07 25.51
N GLY A 47 -13.82 13.07 26.37
CA GLY A 47 -15.02 13.03 27.22
C GLY A 47 -16.33 12.64 26.52
N VAL A 48 -16.30 12.22 25.26
CA VAL A 48 -17.47 11.68 24.56
C VAL A 48 -17.55 10.18 24.78
N GLU A 49 -18.61 9.71 25.43
CA GLU A 49 -18.93 8.28 25.53
C GLU A 49 -19.66 7.82 24.26
N PHE A 50 -19.20 6.71 23.69
CA PHE A 50 -19.79 6.09 22.51
C PHE A 50 -20.60 4.87 22.97
N PRO A 51 -21.94 4.97 23.07
CA PRO A 51 -22.76 3.94 23.70
C PRO A 51 -22.82 2.63 22.88
N ASN A 52 -22.56 2.71 21.58
CA ASN A 52 -22.53 1.57 20.65
C ASN A 52 -23.80 0.70 20.71
N GLU A 53 -24.95 1.35 20.84
CA GLU A 53 -26.26 0.69 20.87
C GLU A 53 -26.68 0.27 19.45
N GLU A 54 -27.35 -0.88 19.35
CA GLU A 54 -27.94 -1.36 18.09
C GLU A 54 -28.97 -0.36 17.58
N GLN A 55 -28.77 0.15 16.36
CA GLN A 55 -29.70 1.09 15.74
C GLN A 55 -30.64 0.37 14.79
N PRO A 56 -31.90 0.83 14.67
CA PRO A 56 -32.80 0.31 13.66
C PRO A 56 -32.25 0.62 12.26
N LYS A 57 -32.48 -0.30 11.32
CA LYS A 57 -32.07 -0.13 9.93
C LYS A 57 -32.73 1.12 9.34
N TYR A 58 -31.93 2.01 8.77
CA TYR A 58 -32.43 3.24 8.14
C TYR A 58 -33.10 2.94 6.78
N GLU A 59 -34.38 3.29 6.65
CA GLU A 59 -35.17 3.11 5.41
C GLU A 59 -35.41 4.42 4.63
N GLY A 60 -34.79 5.52 5.06
CA GLY A 60 -34.97 6.84 4.43
C GLY A 60 -34.12 7.07 3.17
N PRO A 61 -34.22 8.25 2.54
CA PRO A 61 -33.39 8.61 1.40
C PRO A 61 -31.91 8.68 1.79
N SER A 62 -31.01 8.27 0.90
CA SER A 62 -29.56 8.27 1.17
C SER A 62 -29.07 9.65 1.63
N LEU A 63 -28.42 9.65 2.79
CA LEU A 63 -27.77 10.82 3.40
C LEU A 63 -26.24 10.84 3.14
N ASP A 64 -25.76 9.96 2.25
CA ASP A 64 -24.35 9.85 1.89
C ASP A 64 -23.96 10.97 0.90
N PRO A 65 -22.99 11.84 1.26
CA PRO A 65 -22.54 12.93 0.39
C PRO A 65 -21.81 12.44 -0.87
N VAL A 66 -21.21 11.25 -0.86
CA VAL A 66 -20.50 10.68 -2.01
C VAL A 66 -21.49 10.20 -3.07
N LEU A 67 -22.57 9.54 -2.66
CA LEU A 67 -23.60 9.06 -3.59
C LEU A 67 -24.37 10.20 -4.26
N ARG A 68 -24.53 11.36 -3.59
CA ARG A 68 -25.16 12.56 -4.17
C ARG A 68 -24.26 13.32 -5.16
N ASN A 69 -22.94 13.26 -5.00
CA ASN A 69 -21.98 13.96 -5.85
C ASN A 69 -21.47 13.10 -7.03
N THR A 70 -21.85 11.83 -7.11
CA THR A 70 -21.73 11.09 -8.37
C THR A 70 -22.68 11.73 -9.38
N PRO A 71 -22.23 12.12 -10.59
CA PRO A 71 -23.13 12.55 -11.63
C PRO A 71 -23.93 11.34 -12.14
N ALA A 72 -24.99 10.95 -11.43
CA ALA A 72 -26.09 10.16 -11.95
C ALA A 72 -26.99 11.01 -12.88
N ALA A 73 -26.41 12.01 -13.54
CA ALA A 73 -27.06 12.91 -14.46
C ALA A 73 -26.10 13.20 -15.62
N LYS A 74 -25.80 12.17 -16.42
CA LYS A 74 -25.38 12.21 -17.85
C LYS A 74 -24.88 10.83 -18.30
N ILE A 75 -25.69 9.79 -18.17
CA ILE A 75 -25.68 8.77 -19.24
C ILE A 75 -26.64 9.32 -20.27
N ALA A 76 -26.08 10.02 -21.25
CA ALA A 76 -26.81 10.42 -22.44
C ALA A 76 -27.46 9.16 -23.03
N ALA A 77 -28.79 9.16 -23.04
CA ALA A 77 -29.58 8.19 -23.75
C ALA A 77 -29.14 8.21 -25.21
N ALA A 78 -28.45 7.16 -25.65
CA ALA A 78 -28.41 6.82 -27.06
C ALA A 78 -29.87 6.70 -27.56
N PRO A 79 -30.21 7.21 -28.75
CA PRO A 79 -31.59 7.28 -29.20
C PRO A 79 -32.14 5.86 -29.36
N ARG A 80 -32.92 5.42 -28.38
CA ARG A 80 -33.77 4.23 -28.53
C ARG A 80 -34.92 4.63 -29.43
N THR A 81 -34.96 4.04 -30.62
CA THR A 81 -36.10 4.06 -31.52
C THR A 81 -37.38 3.73 -30.75
N GLU A 82 -38.31 4.68 -30.75
CA GLU A 82 -39.61 4.58 -30.09
C GLU A 82 -40.43 3.43 -30.70
N LYS A 83 -40.49 2.30 -30.00
CA LYS A 83 -41.66 1.42 -30.11
C LYS A 83 -42.67 1.88 -29.07
N LYS A 84 -43.78 2.46 -29.53
CA LYS A 84 -44.95 2.83 -28.70
C LYS A 84 -45.32 1.67 -27.77
N ALA A 85 -45.01 1.82 -26.49
CA ALA A 85 -45.46 0.90 -25.45
C ALA A 85 -46.90 1.25 -25.06
N ALA A 86 -47.79 0.26 -25.11
CA ALA A 86 -49.16 0.39 -24.64
C ALA A 86 -49.20 0.73 -23.15
N ARG A 87 -50.06 1.70 -22.80
CA ARG A 87 -50.28 2.21 -21.43
C ARG A 87 -50.75 1.05 -20.53
N ARG A 88 -49.89 0.59 -19.61
CA ARG A 88 -50.26 -0.42 -18.60
C ARG A 88 -50.94 0.25 -17.41
N ALA A 89 -52.04 -0.34 -16.95
CA ALA A 89 -52.77 0.03 -15.75
C ALA A 89 -51.92 -0.16 -14.48
N PRO A 90 -52.18 0.57 -13.38
CA PRO A 90 -51.40 0.47 -12.15
C PRO A 90 -51.60 -0.91 -11.52
N VAL A 91 -50.49 -1.65 -11.36
CA VAL A 91 -50.47 -2.95 -10.69
C VAL A 91 -50.47 -2.69 -9.18
N GLN A 92 -51.47 -3.22 -8.49
CA GLN A 92 -51.55 -3.21 -7.03
C GLN A 92 -50.35 -3.97 -6.45
N ALA A 93 -49.75 -3.43 -5.39
CA ALA A 93 -48.58 -4.02 -4.75
C ALA A 93 -48.93 -5.37 -4.11
N GLU A 94 -48.66 -6.45 -4.82
CA GLU A 94 -48.64 -7.79 -4.24
C GLU A 94 -47.38 -7.91 -3.36
N ALA A 95 -47.60 -8.30 -2.11
CA ALA A 95 -46.55 -8.49 -1.12
C ALA A 95 -45.47 -9.44 -1.66
N TYR A 96 -44.21 -9.00 -1.58
CA TYR A 96 -43.05 -9.79 -1.99
C TYR A 96 -42.91 -11.00 -1.05
N THR A 97 -43.39 -12.17 -1.48
CA THR A 97 -43.01 -13.45 -0.89
C THR A 97 -41.60 -13.79 -1.35
N HIS A 98 -40.67 -13.84 -0.41
CA HIS A 98 -39.30 -14.30 -0.62
C HIS A 98 -39.34 -15.66 -1.35
N LYS A 99 -38.81 -15.74 -2.58
CA LYS A 99 -38.58 -17.04 -3.21
C LYS A 99 -37.58 -17.79 -2.34
N ASP A 100 -37.88 -19.05 -2.05
CA ASP A 100 -37.00 -19.97 -1.32
C ASP A 100 -35.55 -19.86 -1.82
N PRO A 101 -34.55 -19.97 -0.93
CA PRO A 101 -33.16 -19.77 -1.29
C PRO A 101 -32.82 -20.66 -2.48
N ILE A 102 -32.30 -20.04 -3.55
CA ILE A 102 -31.79 -20.73 -4.72
C ILE A 102 -30.72 -21.69 -4.21
N LYS A 103 -31.07 -22.98 -4.12
CA LYS A 103 -30.13 -24.03 -3.74
C LYS A 103 -29.09 -24.06 -4.86
N LEU A 104 -27.92 -23.49 -4.59
CA LEU A 104 -26.75 -23.60 -5.45
C LEU A 104 -26.56 -25.10 -5.74
N PRO A 105 -26.50 -25.51 -7.01
CA PRO A 105 -26.33 -26.92 -7.33
C PRO A 105 -25.06 -27.43 -6.64
N GLU A 106 -25.18 -28.49 -5.84
CA GLU A 106 -24.03 -29.15 -5.23
C GLU A 106 -23.10 -29.65 -6.34
N VAL A 107 -22.04 -28.90 -6.62
CA VAL A 107 -21.02 -29.29 -7.60
C VAL A 107 -20.23 -30.46 -7.01
N LYS A 108 -20.76 -31.67 -7.17
CA LYS A 108 -20.08 -32.92 -6.80
C LYS A 108 -18.97 -33.17 -7.82
N LEU A 109 -17.79 -32.60 -7.56
CA LEU A 109 -16.57 -32.91 -8.32
C LEU A 109 -16.29 -34.41 -8.21
N THR A 110 -16.38 -35.13 -9.32
CA THR A 110 -15.97 -36.55 -9.43
C THR A 110 -14.52 -36.73 -8.95
N PRO A 111 -14.17 -37.85 -8.30
CA PRO A 111 -12.84 -38.07 -7.71
C PRO A 111 -11.69 -37.88 -8.72
N LYS A 112 -11.89 -38.28 -9.98
CA LYS A 112 -10.92 -38.03 -11.08
C LYS A 112 -10.63 -36.54 -11.31
N LYS A 113 -11.68 -35.69 -11.29
CA LYS A 113 -11.52 -34.23 -11.45
C LYS A 113 -10.86 -33.59 -10.23
N ARG A 114 -11.09 -34.10 -9.02
CA ARG A 114 -10.40 -33.62 -7.81
C ARG A 114 -8.90 -33.89 -7.89
N ILE A 115 -8.50 -35.08 -8.32
CA ILE A 115 -7.09 -35.44 -8.52
C ILE A 115 -6.47 -34.55 -9.61
N GLN A 116 -7.16 -34.35 -10.74
CA GLN A 116 -6.67 -33.50 -11.82
C GLN A 116 -6.47 -32.04 -11.37
N VAL A 117 -7.41 -31.49 -10.61
CA VAL A 117 -7.27 -30.14 -10.04
C VAL A 117 -6.10 -30.08 -9.04
N ALA A 118 -5.97 -31.07 -8.15
CA ALA A 118 -4.86 -31.14 -7.21
C ALA A 118 -3.50 -31.22 -7.94
N LEU A 119 -3.41 -32.00 -9.01
CA LEU A 119 -2.20 -32.11 -9.82
C LEU A 119 -1.81 -30.77 -10.45
N VAL A 120 -2.79 -30.01 -10.97
CA VAL A 120 -2.55 -28.66 -11.52
C VAL A 120 -1.98 -27.73 -10.44
N PHE A 121 -2.56 -27.74 -9.24
CA PHE A 121 -2.02 -26.95 -8.12
C PHE A 121 -0.60 -27.34 -7.74
N ILE A 122 -0.29 -28.64 -7.71
CA ILE A 122 1.06 -29.14 -7.42
C ILE A 122 2.04 -28.69 -8.50
N ILE A 123 1.67 -28.76 -9.78
CA ILE A 123 2.52 -28.29 -10.88
C ILE A 123 2.81 -26.78 -10.75
N ILE A 124 1.77 -25.98 -10.47
CA ILE A 124 1.94 -24.53 -10.26
C ILE A 124 2.86 -24.27 -9.07
N ALA A 125 2.65 -24.95 -7.95
CA ALA A 125 3.51 -24.82 -6.77
C ALA A 125 4.96 -25.22 -7.06
N ALA A 126 5.19 -26.27 -7.85
CA ALA A 126 6.52 -26.70 -8.26
C ALA A 126 7.23 -25.66 -9.15
N ILE A 127 6.51 -25.02 -10.07
CA ILE A 127 7.05 -23.93 -10.91
C ILE A 127 7.45 -22.74 -10.03
N ILE A 128 6.56 -22.34 -9.10
CA ILE A 128 6.85 -21.23 -8.17
C ILE A 128 8.07 -21.56 -7.31
N ALA A 129 8.16 -22.76 -6.75
CA ALA A 129 9.30 -23.18 -5.96
C ALA A 129 10.59 -23.24 -6.80
N GLY A 130 10.51 -23.77 -8.02
CA GLY A 130 11.65 -23.91 -8.94
C GLY A 130 12.26 -22.56 -9.36
N ILE A 131 11.49 -21.48 -9.38
CA ILE A 131 12.00 -20.12 -9.68
C ILE A 131 12.27 -19.33 -8.39
N GLY A 132 11.37 -19.42 -7.42
CA GLY A 132 11.40 -18.63 -6.19
C GLY A 132 12.56 -19.02 -5.28
N ILE A 133 12.81 -20.32 -5.06
CA ILE A 133 13.88 -20.78 -4.17
C ILE A 133 15.26 -20.34 -4.70
N PRO A 134 15.66 -20.61 -5.96
CA PRO A 134 16.95 -20.15 -6.45
C PRO A 134 17.11 -18.64 -6.40
N THR A 135 16.05 -17.88 -6.69
CA THR A 135 16.10 -16.41 -6.64
C THR A 135 16.35 -15.90 -5.23
N VAL A 136 15.66 -16.45 -4.23
CA VAL A 136 15.83 -16.07 -2.81
C VAL A 136 17.19 -16.53 -2.29
N THR A 137 17.60 -17.76 -2.58
CA THR A 137 18.90 -18.29 -2.15
C THR A 137 20.05 -17.49 -2.76
N LYS A 138 19.98 -17.15 -4.06
CA LYS A 138 20.97 -16.29 -4.70
C LYS A 138 21.00 -14.92 -4.03
N ARG A 139 19.85 -14.26 -3.86
CA ARG A 139 19.75 -12.96 -3.18
C ARG A 139 20.41 -12.98 -1.79
N ASP A 140 20.13 -14.01 -1.00
CA ASP A 140 20.60 -14.10 0.39
C ASP A 140 22.10 -14.42 0.44
N ASN A 141 22.61 -15.25 -0.47
CA ASN A 141 24.04 -15.51 -0.62
C ASN A 141 24.79 -14.25 -1.06
N ASP A 142 24.31 -13.57 -2.11
CA ASP A 142 24.88 -12.31 -2.60
C ASP A 142 24.87 -11.28 -1.48
N ARG A 143 23.76 -11.15 -0.73
CA ARG A 143 23.66 -10.24 0.40
C ARG A 143 24.71 -10.54 1.47
N LYS A 144 24.85 -11.81 1.86
CA LYS A 144 25.82 -12.22 2.87
C LYS A 144 27.24 -11.88 2.42
N ALA A 145 27.57 -12.20 1.17
CA ALA A 145 28.88 -11.89 0.59
C ALA A 145 29.13 -10.37 0.57
N ILE A 146 28.15 -9.56 0.15
CA ILE A 146 28.27 -8.10 0.14
C ILE A 146 28.50 -7.58 1.57
N VAL A 147 27.72 -8.01 2.55
CA VAL A 147 27.89 -7.55 3.95
C VAL A 147 29.28 -7.91 4.47
N THR A 148 29.76 -9.13 4.22
CA THR A 148 31.09 -9.56 4.66
C THR A 148 32.19 -8.74 4.00
N SER A 149 32.22 -8.65 2.67
CA SER A 149 33.25 -7.92 1.94
C SER A 149 33.19 -6.41 2.19
N PHE A 150 31.99 -5.84 2.32
CA PHE A 150 31.84 -4.41 2.61
C PHE A 150 32.29 -4.06 4.04
N ALA A 151 32.02 -4.92 5.02
CA ALA A 151 32.51 -4.73 6.38
C ALA A 151 34.05 -4.78 6.47
N GLU A 152 34.72 -5.56 5.62
CA GLU A 152 36.19 -5.59 5.53
C GLU A 152 36.78 -4.31 4.92
N VAL A 153 36.02 -3.64 4.04
CA VAL A 153 36.43 -2.39 3.38
C VAL A 153 36.10 -1.17 4.25
N LEU A 154 35.14 -1.28 5.17
CA LEU A 154 34.82 -0.22 6.11
C LEU A 154 35.88 -0.14 7.21
N GLU A 155 36.53 1.02 7.34
CA GLU A 155 37.55 1.28 8.38
C GLU A 155 36.94 1.58 9.77
N TYR A 156 35.68 1.22 10.00
CA TYR A 156 34.97 1.48 11.25
C TYR A 156 34.80 0.19 12.06
N ASP A 157 35.01 0.29 13.38
CA ASP A 157 34.72 -0.81 14.31
C ASP A 157 33.20 -0.90 14.53
N ILE A 158 32.52 -1.63 13.65
CA ILE A 158 31.07 -1.84 13.69
C ILE A 158 30.71 -3.32 13.69
N ASP A 159 29.69 -3.67 14.46
CA ASP A 159 29.04 -4.98 14.31
C ASP A 159 28.23 -4.99 13.01
N ALA A 160 28.79 -5.59 11.97
CA ALA A 160 28.16 -5.70 10.65
C ALA A 160 26.72 -6.26 10.70
N ALA A 161 26.40 -7.13 11.67
CA ALA A 161 25.06 -7.72 11.79
C ALA A 161 24.00 -6.71 12.26
N GLN A 162 24.42 -5.65 12.96
CA GLN A 162 23.53 -4.62 13.50
C GLN A 162 23.62 -3.31 12.71
N ALA A 163 24.81 -2.98 12.22
CA ALA A 163 25.10 -1.72 11.56
C ALA A 163 24.78 -1.72 10.06
N ILE A 164 24.80 -2.88 9.39
CA ILE A 164 24.63 -3.00 7.94
C ILE A 164 23.30 -3.71 7.61
N GLY A 165 22.41 -3.02 6.92
CA GLY A 165 21.13 -3.55 6.46
C GLY A 165 20.94 -3.40 4.95
N ILE A 166 20.99 -4.51 4.21
CA ILE A 166 20.73 -4.51 2.76
C ILE A 166 19.29 -4.93 2.48
N ARG A 167 18.56 -4.15 1.66
CA ARG A 167 17.15 -4.37 1.32
C ARG A 167 16.95 -4.58 -0.18
N LYS A 168 15.68 -4.86 -0.54
CA LYS A 168 15.19 -5.21 -1.88
C LYS A 168 15.77 -6.53 -2.43
N VAL A 169 15.21 -7.01 -3.54
CA VAL A 169 15.63 -8.27 -4.18
C VAL A 169 16.95 -8.11 -4.92
N ALA A 170 17.20 -6.91 -5.46
CA ALA A 170 18.44 -6.60 -6.17
C ALA A 170 19.58 -6.16 -5.23
N ASN A 171 19.37 -6.15 -3.90
CA ASN A 171 20.38 -5.70 -2.93
C ASN A 171 20.91 -4.28 -3.24
N ASP A 172 20.05 -3.43 -3.80
CA ASP A 172 20.29 -2.07 -4.30
C ASP A 172 19.93 -0.99 -3.28
N TYR A 173 19.65 -1.38 -2.04
CA TYR A 173 19.31 -0.44 -0.97
C TYR A 173 20.11 -0.75 0.29
N LEU A 174 21.07 0.11 0.62
CA LEU A 174 21.91 0.01 1.80
C LEU A 174 21.37 0.89 2.94
N LEU A 175 21.28 0.32 4.13
CA LEU A 175 21.20 1.03 5.40
C LEU A 175 22.52 0.82 6.12
N LEU A 176 23.18 1.89 6.51
CA LEU A 176 24.42 1.83 7.27
C LEU A 176 24.31 2.77 8.48
N ALA A 177 24.58 2.25 9.68
CA ALA A 177 24.73 3.05 10.88
C ALA A 177 26.20 3.15 11.25
N LEU A 178 26.70 4.38 11.38
CA LEU A 178 28.06 4.66 11.81
C LEU A 178 28.09 5.19 13.25
N PRO A 179 29.16 4.88 14.02
CA PRO A 179 29.33 5.38 15.37
C PRO A 179 29.75 6.86 15.42
N GLU A 180 30.31 7.37 14.32
CA GLU A 180 30.84 8.72 14.20
C GLU A 180 30.17 9.47 13.04
N ASP A 181 30.21 10.79 13.12
CA ASP A 181 29.71 11.64 12.05
C ASP A 181 30.74 11.73 10.92
N VAL A 182 30.27 11.56 9.68
CA VAL A 182 31.06 11.71 8.47
C VAL A 182 30.58 12.90 7.66
N ASP A 183 31.44 13.43 6.79
CA ASP A 183 31.04 14.47 5.86
C ASP A 183 30.42 13.91 4.56
N GLN A 184 29.97 14.80 3.67
CA GLN A 184 29.37 14.38 2.40
C GLN A 184 30.36 13.65 1.46
N LYS A 185 31.65 13.98 1.53
CA LYS A 185 32.67 13.36 0.66
C LYS A 185 32.97 11.94 1.13
N GLU A 186 33.09 11.76 2.44
CA GLU A 186 33.20 10.45 3.07
C GLU A 186 31.96 9.60 2.80
N ALA A 187 30.76 10.16 2.93
CA ALA A 187 29.52 9.47 2.55
C ALA A 187 29.51 9.03 1.07
N ALA A 188 29.97 9.88 0.15
CA ALA A 188 30.10 9.52 -1.27
C ALA A 188 31.15 8.40 -1.48
N SER A 189 32.27 8.44 -0.74
CA SER A 189 33.28 7.38 -0.79
C SER A 189 32.75 6.04 -0.29
N ILE A 190 32.03 6.04 0.84
CA ILE A 190 31.39 4.84 1.40
C ILE A 190 30.37 4.26 0.40
N PHE A 191 29.59 5.12 -0.25
CA PHE A 191 28.66 4.71 -1.30
C PHE A 191 29.37 4.03 -2.47
N ARG A 192 30.49 4.59 -2.94
CA ARG A 192 31.29 4.00 -4.01
C ARG A 192 31.82 2.63 -3.63
N SER A 193 32.44 2.51 -2.45
CA SER A 193 32.92 1.23 -1.92
C SER A 193 31.81 0.17 -1.86
N PHE A 194 30.60 0.54 -1.42
CA PHE A 194 29.47 -0.37 -1.41
C PHE A 194 29.07 -0.83 -2.83
N CYS A 195 28.96 0.10 -3.77
CA CYS A 195 28.56 -0.20 -5.14
C CYS A 195 29.58 -1.10 -5.85
N ASP A 196 30.86 -0.87 -5.61
CA ASP A 196 31.96 -1.66 -6.18
C ASP A 196 31.95 -3.09 -5.63
N VAL A 197 31.84 -3.27 -4.31
CA VAL A 197 31.69 -4.58 -3.67
C VAL A 197 30.44 -5.31 -4.19
N ARG A 198 29.32 -4.60 -4.31
CA ARG A 198 28.07 -5.17 -4.87
C ARG A 198 28.29 -5.65 -6.31
N ALA A 199 28.94 -4.85 -7.14
CA ALA A 199 29.17 -5.19 -8.55
C ALA A 199 30.11 -6.41 -8.66
N GLU A 200 31.16 -6.46 -7.84
CA GLU A 200 32.10 -7.59 -7.79
C GLU A 200 31.41 -8.90 -7.41
N VAL A 201 30.66 -8.92 -6.30
CA VAL A 201 29.92 -10.12 -5.84
C VAL A 201 28.95 -10.63 -6.91
N ARG A 202 28.37 -9.72 -7.71
CA ARG A 202 27.40 -10.06 -8.75
C ARG A 202 28.03 -10.35 -10.12
N GLY A 203 29.35 -10.20 -10.26
CA GLY A 203 30.04 -10.29 -11.55
C GLY A 203 29.58 -9.24 -12.56
N GLU A 204 29.13 -8.07 -12.08
CA GLU A 204 28.75 -6.94 -12.91
C GLU A 204 30.01 -6.21 -13.39
N SER A 205 30.07 -5.88 -14.68
CA SER A 205 31.23 -5.19 -15.25
C SER A 205 31.30 -3.74 -14.79
N ALA A 206 32.45 -3.33 -14.25
CA ALA A 206 32.77 -1.95 -13.89
C ALA A 206 32.76 -0.97 -15.09
N ALA A 207 32.63 -1.46 -16.33
CA ALA A 207 32.63 -0.62 -17.53
C ALA A 207 31.33 0.19 -17.73
N SER A 208 30.27 -0.07 -16.95
CA SER A 208 28.97 0.59 -17.09
C SER A 208 28.53 1.21 -15.77
N TYR A 209 28.63 2.54 -15.67
CA TYR A 209 28.22 3.30 -14.47
C TYR A 209 26.81 2.92 -14.00
N ASP A 210 25.85 2.88 -14.92
CA ASP A 210 24.45 2.53 -14.64
C ASP A 210 24.26 1.13 -14.00
N LYS A 211 25.16 0.18 -14.27
CA LYS A 211 25.07 -1.16 -13.65
C LYS A 211 25.60 -1.17 -12.22
N VAL A 212 26.66 -0.41 -11.99
CA VAL A 212 27.37 -0.36 -10.70
C VAL A 212 26.64 0.57 -9.72
N TYR A 213 26.31 1.78 -10.15
CA TYR A 213 25.77 2.85 -9.30
C TYR A 213 24.30 3.16 -9.59
N GLY A 214 23.81 2.87 -10.81
CA GLY A 214 22.44 3.15 -11.21
C GLY A 214 21.42 2.35 -10.40
N GLY A 215 20.34 3.03 -9.97
CA GLY A 215 19.27 2.43 -9.17
C GLY A 215 19.66 2.09 -7.73
N VAL A 216 20.89 2.41 -7.29
CA VAL A 216 21.35 2.14 -5.92
C VAL A 216 20.99 3.30 -5.00
N THR A 217 20.49 2.96 -3.81
CA THR A 217 20.21 3.92 -2.74
C THR A 217 20.98 3.54 -1.50
N MET A 218 21.60 4.52 -0.85
CA MET A 218 22.21 4.36 0.48
C MET A 218 21.60 5.34 1.46
N ARG A 219 21.27 4.84 2.65
CA ARG A 219 20.88 5.65 3.80
C ARG A 219 21.92 5.45 4.90
N LEU A 220 22.65 6.51 5.19
CA LEU A 220 23.64 6.58 6.24
C LEU A 220 23.03 7.22 7.48
N LEU A 221 23.16 6.57 8.63
CA LEU A 221 22.68 7.03 9.93
C LEU A 221 23.89 7.29 10.83
N MET A 222 23.92 8.45 11.47
CA MET A 222 25.02 8.94 12.31
C MET A 222 24.43 9.58 13.58
N PRO A 223 25.23 9.80 14.63
CA PRO A 223 24.73 10.43 15.86
C PRO A 223 24.09 11.81 15.65
N SER A 224 24.63 12.64 14.75
CA SER A 224 24.12 13.99 14.48
C SER A 224 23.00 14.06 13.43
N GLY A 225 22.65 12.93 12.81
CA GLY A 225 21.68 12.88 11.71
C GLY A 225 22.02 11.81 10.69
N GLY A 226 22.09 12.18 9.41
CA GLY A 226 22.45 11.22 8.37
C GLY A 226 22.39 11.77 6.96
N PHE A 227 22.71 10.92 6.00
CA PHE A 227 22.62 11.23 4.57
C PHE A 227 21.84 10.15 3.83
N MET A 228 21.12 10.57 2.80
CA MET A 228 20.51 9.68 1.83
C MET A 228 21.10 10.01 0.45
N ILE A 229 21.73 9.02 -0.16
CA ILE A 229 22.21 9.05 -1.53
C ILE A 229 21.25 8.20 -2.35
N SER A 230 20.61 8.78 -3.36
CA SER A 230 19.55 8.09 -4.11
C SER A 230 19.80 8.19 -5.60
N GLU A 231 20.13 7.05 -6.21
CA GLU A 231 20.15 6.83 -7.66
C GLU A 231 20.92 7.94 -8.41
N PRO A 232 22.23 8.14 -8.11
CA PRO A 232 23.02 9.15 -8.79
C PRO A 232 23.07 8.87 -10.30
N ALA A 233 22.86 9.89 -11.11
CA ALA A 233 22.90 9.75 -12.57
C ALA A 233 24.33 9.55 -13.10
N ASP A 234 25.30 10.20 -12.46
CA ASP A 234 26.71 10.14 -12.79
C ASP A 234 27.61 10.50 -11.58
N ASP A 235 28.92 10.36 -11.76
CA ASP A 235 29.90 10.71 -10.73
C ASP A 235 29.88 12.20 -10.35
N THR A 236 29.43 13.09 -11.24
CA THR A 236 29.40 14.53 -10.95
C THR A 236 28.31 14.88 -9.95
N GLU A 237 27.20 14.15 -9.94
CA GLU A 237 26.16 14.31 -8.92
C GLU A 237 26.60 13.85 -7.53
N LEU A 238 27.47 12.82 -7.46
CA LEU A 238 28.10 12.39 -6.21
C LEU A 238 29.14 13.41 -5.72
N GLU A 239 29.99 13.92 -6.61
CA GLU A 239 31.05 14.87 -6.27
C GLU A 239 30.53 16.26 -5.89
N SER A 240 29.47 16.71 -6.55
CA SER A 240 28.82 17.98 -6.23
C SER A 240 27.92 17.92 -5.00
N GLY A 241 27.63 16.70 -4.49
CA GLY A 241 26.67 16.47 -3.41
C GLY A 241 25.22 16.63 -3.82
N ALA A 242 24.90 16.82 -5.11
CA ALA A 242 23.54 17.01 -5.61
C ALA A 242 22.64 15.78 -5.34
N ALA A 243 23.22 14.58 -5.38
CA ALA A 243 22.52 13.33 -5.06
C ALA A 243 22.42 13.04 -3.54
N ILE A 244 23.09 13.85 -2.70
CA ILE A 244 23.22 13.62 -1.26
C ILE A 244 22.26 14.53 -0.50
N LYS A 245 21.22 13.94 0.09
CA LYS A 245 20.22 14.66 0.88
C LYS A 245 20.45 14.44 2.37
N PRO A 246 20.46 15.48 3.22
CA PRO A 246 20.51 15.28 4.66
C PRO A 246 19.23 14.57 5.14
N LEU A 247 19.39 13.67 6.09
CA LEU A 247 18.28 13.04 6.82
C LEU A 247 18.01 13.89 8.06
N SER A 248 16.88 14.60 8.04
CA SER A 248 16.31 15.30 9.18
C SER A 248 15.61 14.34 10.15
#